data_AF-A0A067L814-F1
#
_entry.id   AF-A0A067L814-F1
#
_cell.length_a   1.000
_cell.length_b   1.000
_cell.length_c   1.000
_cell.angle_alpha   90.00
_cell.angle_beta   90.00
_cell.angle_gamma   90.00
#
_symmetry.space_group_name_H-M   'P 1'
#
loop_
_entity.id
_entity.type
_entity.pdbx_description
1 polymer ?
#
loop_
_entity_poly.entity_id
_entity_poly.type
_entity_poly.pdbx_seq_one_letter_code
_entity_poly.pdbx_strand_id
1 'polypeptide(L)'
;MEGAKPEGFTVQKKFSTDRNRVMTAYDVRDKPSALKAEDWDRVVAVFILGKEWQFKDWPFKDHVEIFNKIIGFFMRFEDDSIESAKTVKQWYVKIISISKNKRHQDRAAALEVWDRLEEFVRSGSHS
;
A
#
# COMPACT_ATOMS: atom_id res chain seq x y z
N MET A 1 18.73 16.26 -20.36
CA MET A 1 17.34 15.87 -20.68
C MET A 1 16.90 14.93 -19.57
N GLU A 2 16.08 15.41 -18.63
CA GLU A 2 15.43 14.50 -17.66
C GLU A 2 14.40 13.65 -18.43
N GLY A 3 14.43 12.34 -18.24
CA GLY A 3 13.48 11.42 -18.85
C GLY A 3 12.07 11.65 -18.31
N ALA A 4 11.06 11.46 -19.15
CA ALA A 4 9.67 11.50 -18.71
C ALA A 4 9.43 10.46 -17.59
N LYS A 5 8.65 10.84 -16.58
CA LYS A 5 8.29 9.95 -15.47
C LYS A 5 7.59 8.69 -16.02
N PRO A 6 8.01 7.47 -15.64
CA PRO A 6 7.33 6.24 -16.06
C PRO A 6 5.92 6.16 -15.47
N GLU A 7 4.98 5.55 -16.20
CA GLU A 7 3.58 5.37 -15.76
C GLU A 7 3.43 4.36 -14.60
N GLY A 8 4.45 3.53 -14.40
CA GLY A 8 4.49 2.51 -13.36
C GLY A 8 5.77 1.70 -13.45
N PHE A 9 5.96 0.82 -12.49
CA PHE A 9 7.09 -0.11 -12.47
C PHE A 9 6.67 -1.42 -11.78
N THR A 10 7.39 -2.50 -12.08
CA THR A 10 7.16 -3.80 -11.46
C THR A 10 8.23 -4.07 -10.41
N VAL A 11 7.80 -4.50 -9.22
CA VAL A 11 8.68 -4.97 -8.14
C VAL A 11 8.53 -6.47 -8.00
N GLN A 12 9.65 -7.19 -8.08
CA GLN A 12 9.66 -8.62 -7.83
C GLN A 12 10.10 -8.89 -6.40
N LYS A 13 9.27 -9.62 -5.65
CA LYS A 13 9.57 -10.00 -4.28
C LYS A 13 9.54 -11.52 -4.17
N LYS A 14 10.65 -12.05 -3.66
CA LYS A 14 10.73 -13.44 -3.21
C LYS A 14 10.41 -13.47 -1.72
N PHE A 15 9.36 -14.18 -1.35
CA PHE A 15 9.00 -14.39 0.04
C PHE A 15 9.76 -15.60 0.60
N SER A 16 10.29 -15.45 1.81
CA SER A 16 11.12 -16.49 2.44
C SER A 16 10.29 -17.66 2.97
N THR A 17 9.01 -17.41 3.27
CA THR A 17 8.10 -18.35 3.91
C THR A 17 7.47 -19.33 2.92
N ASP A 18 7.54 -19.04 1.63
CA ASP A 18 7.02 -19.92 0.61
C ASP A 18 7.96 -21.11 0.39
N ARG A 19 7.44 -22.31 0.71
CA ARG A 19 8.16 -23.58 0.52
C ARG A 19 8.54 -23.79 -0.94
N ASN A 20 7.80 -23.20 -1.89
CA ASN A 20 8.08 -23.25 -3.33
C ASN A 20 8.89 -22.06 -3.85
N ARG A 21 9.31 -21.11 -2.99
CA ARG A 21 10.12 -19.95 -3.38
C ARG A 21 9.51 -19.15 -4.54
N VAL A 22 8.17 -19.04 -4.62
CA VAL A 22 7.52 -18.31 -5.71
C VAL A 22 7.92 -16.85 -5.62
N MET A 23 8.37 -16.30 -6.75
CA MET A 23 8.56 -14.86 -6.90
C MET A 23 7.23 -14.24 -7.30
N THR A 24 6.73 -13.33 -6.48
CA THR A 24 5.55 -12.53 -6.79
C THR A 24 5.98 -11.23 -7.45
N ALA A 25 5.38 -10.91 -8.59
CA ALA A 25 5.54 -9.61 -9.25
C ALA A 25 4.40 -8.69 -8.83
N TYR A 26 4.75 -7.48 -8.41
CA TYR A 26 3.82 -6.42 -8.04
C TYR A 26 3.93 -5.27 -9.01
N ASP A 27 2.84 -4.93 -9.68
CA ASP A 27 2.77 -3.73 -10.50
C ASP A 27 2.41 -2.52 -9.62
N VAL A 28 3.27 -1.51 -9.64
CA VAL A 28 3.11 -0.28 -8.88
C VAL A 28 2.71 0.84 -9.83
N ARG A 29 1.57 1.45 -9.55
CA ARG A 29 1.01 2.61 -10.27
C ARG A 29 0.80 3.76 -9.30
N ASP A 30 1.02 4.99 -9.76
CA ASP A 30 0.81 6.20 -8.97
C ASP A 30 -0.51 6.93 -9.31
N LYS A 31 -1.14 6.57 -10.44
CA LYS A 31 -2.40 7.15 -10.93
C LYS A 31 -3.51 6.09 -10.93
N PRO A 32 -4.45 6.13 -9.96
CA PRO A 32 -5.61 5.24 -9.96
C PRO A 32 -6.45 5.34 -11.23
N SER A 33 -6.48 6.51 -11.88
CA SER A 33 -7.19 6.74 -13.15
C SER A 33 -6.65 5.93 -14.34
N ALA A 34 -5.46 5.33 -14.21
CA ALA A 34 -4.90 4.44 -15.23
C ALA A 34 -5.39 2.99 -15.09
N LEU A 35 -6.10 2.65 -14.01
CA LEU A 35 -6.67 1.33 -13.78
C LEU A 35 -8.02 1.21 -14.47
N LYS A 36 -8.21 0.11 -15.20
CA LYS A 36 -9.54 -0.29 -15.70
C LYS A 36 -10.36 -0.87 -14.56
N ALA A 37 -11.67 -0.96 -14.73
CA ALA A 37 -12.57 -1.55 -13.72
C ALA A 37 -12.09 -2.95 -13.25
N GLU A 38 -11.70 -3.81 -14.20
CA GLU A 38 -11.20 -5.17 -13.94
C GLU A 38 -9.84 -5.20 -13.22
N ASP A 39 -9.05 -4.13 -13.29
CA ASP A 39 -7.75 -4.07 -12.63
C ASP A 39 -7.90 -3.93 -11.10
N TRP A 40 -9.02 -3.38 -10.64
CA TRP A 40 -9.27 -3.13 -9.22
C TRP A 40 -9.38 -4.40 -8.39
N ASP A 41 -9.84 -5.51 -8.99
CA ASP A 41 -9.89 -6.83 -8.34
C ASP A 41 -8.48 -7.38 -8.04
N ARG A 42 -7.44 -6.85 -8.71
CA ARG A 42 -6.04 -7.25 -8.52
C ARG A 42 -5.27 -6.31 -7.61
N VAL A 43 -5.91 -5.22 -7.13
CA VAL A 43 -5.25 -4.26 -6.24
C VAL A 43 -5.19 -4.84 -4.83
N VAL A 44 -3.98 -5.16 -4.38
CA VAL A 44 -3.74 -5.80 -3.09
C VAL A 44 -3.38 -4.81 -1.96
N ALA A 45 -2.87 -3.64 -2.32
CA ALA A 45 -2.50 -2.61 -1.36
C ALA A 45 -2.54 -1.21 -1.98
N VAL A 46 -2.71 -0.20 -1.13
CA VAL A 46 -2.66 1.20 -1.51
C VAL A 46 -1.98 2.06 -0.45
N PHE A 47 -1.11 2.97 -0.88
CA PHE A 47 -0.54 4.00 -0.03
C PHE A 47 -1.43 5.25 -0.08
N ILE A 48 -1.96 5.65 1.06
CA ILE A 48 -2.95 6.72 1.17
C ILE A 48 -2.36 8.00 1.75
N LEU A 49 -3.00 9.12 1.43
CA LEU A 49 -2.65 10.46 1.90
C LEU A 49 -3.41 10.88 3.16
N GLY A 50 -4.41 10.09 3.58
CA GLY A 50 -5.27 10.43 4.72
C GLY A 50 -6.32 11.49 4.44
N LYS A 51 -6.70 11.69 3.17
CA LYS A 51 -7.72 12.67 2.74
C LYS A 51 -8.87 11.94 2.05
N GLU A 52 -10.11 12.18 2.48
CA GLU A 52 -11.29 11.53 1.92
C GLU A 52 -11.46 11.75 0.42
N TRP A 53 -11.13 12.96 -0.07
CA TRP A 53 -11.24 13.28 -1.49
C TRP A 53 -10.35 12.39 -2.39
N GLN A 54 -9.33 11.72 -1.82
CA GLN A 54 -8.45 10.79 -2.55
C GLN A 54 -9.26 9.67 -3.23
N PHE A 55 -10.42 9.32 -2.67
CA PHE A 55 -11.24 8.17 -3.07
C PHE A 55 -12.42 8.54 -3.98
N LYS A 56 -12.59 9.81 -4.36
CA LYS A 56 -13.80 10.34 -5.03
C LYS A 56 -14.20 9.57 -6.30
N ASP A 57 -13.23 9.05 -7.05
CA ASP A 57 -13.44 8.38 -8.35
C ASP A 57 -13.03 6.90 -8.32
N TRP A 58 -12.95 6.29 -7.13
CA TRP A 58 -12.63 4.88 -7.00
C TRP A 58 -13.91 4.04 -7.13
N PRO A 59 -13.84 2.80 -7.61
CA PRO A 59 -15.02 1.96 -7.82
C PRO A 59 -15.52 1.30 -6.52
N PHE A 60 -15.54 2.07 -5.43
CA PHE A 60 -15.99 1.64 -4.11
C PHE A 60 -16.90 2.71 -3.50
N LYS A 61 -17.87 2.28 -2.71
CA LYS A 61 -18.84 3.16 -2.07
C LYS A 61 -18.19 4.14 -1.08
N ASP A 62 -17.27 3.63 -0.26
CA ASP A 62 -16.63 4.37 0.81
C ASP A 62 -15.30 3.72 1.23
N HIS A 63 -14.58 4.38 2.15
CA HIS A 63 -13.31 3.87 2.66
C HIS A 63 -13.45 2.55 3.43
N VAL A 64 -14.64 2.22 3.97
CA VAL A 64 -14.86 0.95 4.66
C VAL A 64 -14.84 -0.19 3.65
N GLU A 65 -15.53 -0.02 2.51
CA GLU A 65 -15.46 -1.00 1.42
C GLU A 65 -14.04 -1.15 0.87
N ILE A 66 -13.33 -0.04 0.65
CA ILE A 66 -11.95 -0.05 0.18
C ILE A 66 -11.07 -0.90 1.10
N PHE A 67 -11.05 -0.60 2.39
CA PHE A 67 -10.11 -1.23 3.31
C PHE A 67 -10.51 -2.63 3.78
N ASN A 68 -11.73 -3.07 3.49
CA ASN A 68 -12.12 -4.47 3.60
C ASN A 68 -11.58 -5.32 2.43
N LYS A 69 -11.37 -4.71 1.25
CA LYS A 69 -10.90 -5.39 0.04
C LYS A 69 -9.40 -5.20 -0.23
N ILE A 70 -8.82 -4.10 0.22
CA ILE A 70 -7.44 -3.67 -0.12
C ILE A 70 -6.71 -3.25 1.16
N ILE A 71 -5.44 -3.64 1.33
CA ILE A 71 -4.64 -3.15 2.45
C ILE A 71 -4.34 -1.65 2.26
N GLY A 72 -4.79 -0.80 3.19
CA GLY A 72 -4.36 0.59 3.23
C GLY A 72 -3.08 0.78 4.06
N PHE A 73 -2.10 1.50 3.52
CA PHE A 73 -0.92 1.98 4.23
C PHE A 73 -0.91 3.51 4.28
N PHE A 74 -0.76 4.07 5.47
CA PHE A 74 -0.52 5.50 5.67
C PHE A 74 0.90 5.69 6.17
N MET A 75 1.75 6.29 5.33
CA MET A 75 3.13 6.61 5.70
C MET A 75 3.20 7.98 6.36
N ARG A 76 3.93 8.07 7.48
CA ARG A 76 4.19 9.34 8.17
C ARG A 76 5.57 9.37 8.77
N PHE A 77 6.05 10.57 9.09
CA PHE A 77 7.20 10.67 9.98
C PHE A 77 6.80 10.45 11.43
N GLU A 78 7.71 9.87 12.22
CA GLU A 78 7.50 9.64 13.65
C GLU A 78 7.17 10.94 14.40
N ASP A 79 7.82 12.05 14.02
CA ASP A 79 7.68 13.38 14.62
C ASP A 79 6.55 14.23 14.04
N ASP A 80 5.80 13.72 13.06
CA ASP A 80 4.61 14.42 12.57
C ASP A 80 3.57 14.59 13.69
N SER A 81 2.77 15.65 13.63
CA SER A 81 1.78 15.92 14.67
C SER A 81 0.75 14.79 14.78
N ILE A 82 0.10 14.63 15.94
CA ILE A 82 -0.93 13.57 16.13
C ILE A 82 -2.10 13.79 15.17
N GLU A 83 -2.40 15.05 14.86
CA GLU A 83 -3.46 15.49 13.95
C GLU A 83 -3.26 14.96 12.54
N SER A 84 -2.00 14.76 12.10
CA SER A 84 -1.68 14.20 10.77
C SER A 84 -2.33 12.84 10.52
N ALA A 85 -2.55 12.05 11.58
CA ALA A 85 -3.13 10.71 11.51
C ALA A 85 -4.55 10.64 12.11
N LYS A 86 -5.15 11.75 12.55
CA LYS A 86 -6.43 11.73 13.30
C LYS A 86 -7.55 11.04 12.51
N THR A 87 -7.74 11.43 11.25
CA THR A 87 -8.75 10.84 10.37
C THR A 87 -8.39 9.40 10.02
N VAL A 88 -7.12 9.17 9.67
CA VAL A 88 -6.58 7.86 9.27
C VAL A 88 -6.76 6.80 10.36
N LYS A 89 -6.63 7.18 11.64
CA LYS A 89 -6.83 6.27 12.79
C LYS A 89 -8.25 5.71 12.89
N GLN A 90 -9.23 6.33 12.21
CA GLN A 90 -10.61 5.87 12.16
C GLN A 90 -10.85 4.87 11.01
N TRP A 91 -9.86 4.67 10.14
CA TRP A 91 -9.93 3.77 8.99
C TRP A 91 -9.17 2.47 9.27
N TYR A 92 -9.54 1.38 8.60
CA TYR A 92 -8.84 0.09 8.70
C TYR A 92 -7.53 0.10 7.90
N VAL A 93 -6.56 0.87 8.35
CA VAL A 93 -5.29 1.11 7.65
C VAL A 93 -4.09 0.95 8.57
N LYS A 94 -2.96 0.53 8.00
CA LYS A 94 -1.69 0.40 8.72
C LYS A 94 -0.92 1.70 8.66
N ILE A 95 -0.52 2.22 9.81
CA ILE A 95 0.31 3.41 9.91
C ILE A 95 1.77 2.98 9.94
N ILE A 96 2.52 3.29 8.89
CA ILE A 96 3.95 3.01 8.80
C ILE A 96 4.70 4.29 9.18
N SER A 97 5.39 4.26 10.31
CA SER A 97 6.16 5.41 10.79
C SER A 97 7.62 5.26 10.36
N ILE A 98 8.17 6.34 9.81
CA ILE A 98 9.58 6.42 9.44
C ILE A 98 10.28 7.56 10.17
N SER A 99 11.54 7.36 10.52
CA SER A 99 12.34 8.42 11.13
C SER A 99 12.97 9.30 10.06
N LYS A 100 12.95 10.63 10.26
CA LYS A 100 13.70 11.57 9.42
C LYS A 100 15.21 11.36 9.53
N ASN A 101 15.68 10.92 10.70
CA ASN A 101 17.10 10.91 11.05
C ASN A 101 17.69 9.49 11.20
N LYS A 102 16.87 8.47 11.44
CA LYS A 102 17.33 7.10 11.71
C LYS A 102 17.10 6.17 10.50
N ARG A 103 17.85 6.40 9.42
CA ARG A 103 17.71 5.64 8.16
C ARG A 103 17.96 4.12 8.29
N HIS A 104 18.70 3.69 9.31
CA HIS A 104 18.87 2.25 9.60
C HIS A 104 17.55 1.57 9.99
N GLN A 105 16.53 2.32 10.42
CA GLN A 105 15.21 1.81 10.76
C GLN A 105 14.29 1.66 9.54
N ASP A 106 14.62 2.27 8.39
CA ASP A 106 13.80 2.16 7.17
C ASP A 106 13.61 0.69 6.76
N ARG A 107 14.63 -0.14 6.99
CA ARG A 107 14.55 -1.58 6.71
C ARG A 107 13.44 -2.24 7.51
N ALA A 108 13.25 -1.86 8.78
CA ALA A 108 12.20 -2.41 9.61
C ALA A 108 10.81 -1.97 9.11
N ALA A 109 10.64 -0.69 8.78
CA ALA A 109 9.39 -0.16 8.21
C ALA A 109 9.05 -0.83 6.86
N ALA A 110 10.05 -1.05 6.00
CA ALA A 110 9.85 -1.76 4.75
C ALA A 110 9.48 -3.23 4.98
N LEU A 111 10.08 -3.91 5.95
CA LEU A 111 9.72 -5.28 6.31
C LEU A 111 8.28 -5.37 6.80
N GLU A 112 7.83 -4.43 7.62
CA GLU A 112 6.43 -4.38 8.09
C GLU A 112 5.43 -4.31 6.93
N VAL A 113 5.72 -3.50 5.90
CA VAL A 113 4.90 -3.42 4.68
C VAL A 113 4.90 -4.77 3.96
N TRP A 114 6.08 -5.37 3.75
CA TRP A 114 6.20 -6.64 3.02
C TRP A 114 5.52 -7.79 3.75
N ASP A 115 5.69 -7.91 5.06
CA ASP A 115 5.10 -8.97 5.87
C ASP A 115 3.57 -8.88 5.84
N ARG A 116 3.01 -7.66 5.92
CA ARG A 116 1.56 -7.47 5.84
C ARG A 116 1.01 -7.78 4.45
N LEU A 117 1.73 -7.39 3.41
CA LEU A 117 1.35 -7.68 2.02
C LEU A 117 1.40 -9.18 1.73
N GLU A 118 2.44 -9.88 2.21
CA GLU A 118 2.57 -11.34 2.10
C GLU A 118 1.41 -12.05 2.78
N GLU A 119 1.09 -11.65 4.01
CA GLU A 119 -0.02 -12.24 4.78
C GLU A 119 -1.35 -12.12 4.03
N PHE A 120 -1.64 -10.93 3.50
CA PHE A 120 -2.86 -10.66 2.76
C PHE A 120 -2.93 -11.47 1.46
N VAL A 121 -1.89 -11.42 0.61
CA VAL A 121 -1.85 -12.16 -0.65
C VAL A 121 -1.97 -13.67 -0.42
N ARG A 122 -1.34 -14.20 0.64
CA ARG A 122 -1.48 -15.60 1.02
C ARG A 122 -2.89 -15.95 1.45
N SER A 123 -3.55 -15.10 2.24
CA SER A 123 -4.93 -15.33 2.69
C SER A 123 -5.96 -15.23 1.56
N GLY A 124 -5.73 -14.37 0.58
CA GLY A 124 -6.60 -14.17 -0.58
C GLY A 124 -6.57 -15.31 -1.61
N SER A 125 -5.57 -16.20 -1.55
CA SER A 125 -5.43 -17.33 -2.50
C SER A 125 -6.44 -18.48 -2.27
N HIS A 126 -7.45 -18.30 -1.41
CA HIS A 126 -8.46 -19.30 -1.05
C HIS A 126 -9.91 -18.84 -1.27
N SER A 127 -10.16 -17.85 -2.13
CA SER A 127 -11.51 -17.50 -2.60
C SER A 127 -11.59 -17.54 -4.11
#